data_AF-A0A382NW22-F1
#
_entry.id   AF-A0A382NW22-F1
#
_cell.length_a   1.000
_cell.length_b   1.000
_cell.length_c   1.000
_cell.angle_alpha   90.00
_cell.angle_beta   90.00
_cell.angle_gamma   90.00
#
_symmetry.space_group_name_H-M   'P 1'
#
loop_
_entity.id
_entity.type
_entity.pdbx_description
1 polymer ?
#
loop_
_entity_poly.entity_id
_entity_poly.type
_entity_poly.pdbx_seq_one_letter_code
_entity_poly.pdbx_strand_id
1 'polypeptide(L)'
;AARVLKPGGRFLCLEFSPEQAPGLDRLYEIYSFSVIPVLGGIVVGDGESYRYLVESIRRFPAPGPFAEMIRQAGFGGVNWRPLSGGIAALHSAWRV
;
A
#
# COMPACT_ATOMS: atom_id res chain seq x y z
N ALA A 1 -4.41 11.58 -11.21
CA ALA A 1 -3.85 12.81 -10.59
C ALA A 1 -3.28 13.81 -11.61
N ALA A 2 -2.51 13.36 -12.60
CA ALA A 2 -1.83 14.26 -13.55
C ALA A 2 -2.78 15.29 -14.18
N ARG A 3 -3.93 14.88 -14.74
CA ARG A 3 -4.91 15.77 -15.39
C ARG A 3 -5.37 17.00 -14.58
N VAL A 4 -5.42 16.91 -13.25
CA VAL A 4 -6.02 17.95 -12.39
C VAL A 4 -5.00 18.83 -11.67
N LEU A 5 -3.75 18.38 -11.54
CA LEU A 5 -2.70 19.18 -10.91
C LEU A 5 -2.25 20.32 -11.82
N LYS A 6 -1.83 21.46 -11.28
CA LYS A 6 -1.15 22.48 -12.11
C LYS A 6 0.28 22.00 -12.45
N PRO A 7 0.92 22.49 -13.54
CA PRO A 7 2.35 22.28 -13.75
C PRO A 7 3.15 22.68 -12.50
N GLY A 8 4.10 21.84 -12.09
CA GLY A 8 4.85 22.00 -10.83
C GLY A 8 4.08 21.59 -9.55
N GLY A 9 2.81 21.22 -9.67
CA GLY A 9 2.00 20.73 -8.54
C GLY A 9 2.51 19.40 -8.00
N ARG A 10 2.45 19.21 -6.68
CA ARG A 10 2.97 18.01 -6.01
C ARG A 10 1.90 16.91 -5.92
N PHE A 11 2.33 15.69 -6.22
CA PHE A 11 1.60 14.46 -5.93
C PHE A 11 2.26 13.78 -4.74
N LEU A 12 1.45 13.44 -3.73
CA LEU A 12 1.86 12.69 -2.55
C LEU A 12 0.87 11.54 -2.36
N CYS A 13 1.36 10.31 -2.24
CA CYS A 13 0.55 9.13 -2.04
C CYS A 13 1.18 8.28 -0.96
N LEU A 14 0.46 8.10 0.15
CA LEU A 14 0.84 7.23 1.25
C LEU A 14 0.01 5.97 1.12
N GLU A 15 0.65 4.84 0.84
CA GLU A 15 -0.06 3.58 0.66
C GLU A 15 0.73 2.41 1.25
N PHE A 16 0.03 1.31 1.53
CA PHE A 16 0.68 0.07 1.97
C PHE A 16 1.56 -0.53 0.87
N SER A 17 2.66 -1.16 1.27
CA SER A 17 3.60 -1.83 0.36
C SER A 17 3.54 -3.34 0.57
N PRO A 18 3.53 -4.15 -0.51
CA PRO A 18 3.69 -5.58 -0.42
C PRO A 18 5.13 -5.99 -0.07
N GLU A 19 6.12 -5.14 -0.40
CA GLU A 19 7.53 -5.37 -0.06
C GLU A 19 7.78 -4.92 1.39
N GLN A 20 7.55 -5.84 2.31
CA GLN A 20 7.72 -5.66 3.75
C GLN A 20 9.03 -6.31 4.21
N ALA A 21 9.54 -5.91 5.38
CA ALA A 21 10.68 -6.56 6.00
C ALA A 21 10.46 -8.10 6.09
N PRO A 22 11.48 -8.92 5.78
CA PRO A 22 11.36 -10.37 5.81
C PRO A 22 10.88 -10.85 7.19
N GLY A 23 9.79 -11.61 7.22
CA GLY A 23 9.14 -12.12 8.44
C GLY A 23 7.74 -11.56 8.71
N LEU A 24 7.30 -10.51 8.02
CA LEU A 24 5.93 -10.01 8.16
C LEU A 24 4.89 -10.95 7.53
N ASP A 25 5.27 -11.73 6.50
CA ASP A 25 4.48 -12.87 5.97
C ASP A 25 4.19 -13.93 7.04
N ARG A 26 5.12 -14.13 7.98
CA ARG A 26 4.98 -15.10 9.07
C ARG A 26 4.11 -14.55 10.20
N LEU A 27 4.23 -13.26 10.49
CA LEU A 27 3.29 -12.57 11.37
C LEU A 27 1.88 -12.58 10.76
N TYR A 28 1.77 -12.53 9.44
CA TYR A 28 0.53 -12.63 8.68
C TYR A 28 -0.12 -14.01 8.79
N GLU A 29 0.64 -15.10 8.62
CA GLU A 29 0.15 -16.47 8.92
C GLU A 29 -0.30 -16.59 10.38
N ILE A 30 0.49 -16.11 11.34
CA ILE A 30 0.15 -16.23 12.77
C ILE A 30 -1.10 -15.40 13.10
N TYR A 31 -1.22 -14.18 12.58
CA TYR A 31 -2.39 -13.33 12.79
C TYR A 31 -3.63 -13.91 12.11
N SER A 32 -3.52 -14.40 10.88
CA SER A 32 -4.66 -15.02 10.16
C SER A 32 -5.14 -16.31 10.83
N PHE A 33 -4.23 -17.17 11.30
CA PHE A 33 -4.61 -18.40 12.02
C PHE A 33 -5.16 -18.15 13.42
N SER A 34 -4.74 -17.07 14.10
CA SER A 34 -5.08 -16.85 15.51
C SER A 34 -6.22 -15.84 15.71
N VAL A 35 -6.30 -14.81 14.86
CA VAL A 35 -7.19 -13.66 15.06
C VAL A 35 -8.46 -13.76 14.23
N ILE A 36 -8.42 -14.29 12.99
CA ILE A 36 -9.61 -14.47 12.16
C ILE A 36 -10.64 -15.43 12.80
N PRO A 37 -10.26 -16.59 13.37
CA PRO A 37 -11.24 -17.49 13.99
C PRO A 37 -11.86 -16.90 15.26
N VAL A 38 -11.06 -16.16 16.04
CA VAL A 38 -11.51 -15.55 17.32
C VAL A 38 -12.40 -14.33 17.07
N LEU A 39 -12.08 -13.48 16.09
CA LEU A 39 -12.95 -12.37 15.68
C LEU A 39 -14.20 -12.87 14.95
N GLY A 40 -14.11 -13.94 14.16
CA GLY A 40 -15.26 -14.58 13.51
C GLY A 40 -16.30 -15.15 14.49
N GLY A 41 -15.87 -15.50 15.71
CA GLY A 41 -16.77 -15.91 16.80
C GLY A 41 -17.42 -14.75 17.55
N ILE A 42 -16.86 -13.53 17.49
CA ILE A 42 -17.32 -12.36 18.27
C ILE A 42 -18.06 -11.33 17.39
N VAL A 43 -17.69 -11.21 16.12
CA VAL A 43 -18.18 -10.16 15.21
C VAL A 43 -18.75 -10.83 13.95
N VAL A 44 -20.01 -11.23 14.01
CA VAL A 44 -20.77 -11.57 12.80
C VAL A 44 -20.91 -10.29 11.97
N GLY A 45 -20.08 -10.12 10.94
CA GLY A 45 -20.27 -9.07 9.93
C GLY A 45 -19.03 -8.51 9.24
N ASP A 46 -17.82 -8.66 9.80
CA ASP A 46 -16.66 -7.85 9.34
C ASP A 46 -15.47 -8.66 8.79
N GLY A 47 -15.60 -9.99 8.71
CA GLY A 47 -14.55 -10.87 8.18
C GLY A 47 -14.23 -10.61 6.71
N GLU A 48 -15.24 -10.24 5.90
CA GLU A 48 -15.05 -9.89 4.49
C GLU A 48 -14.28 -8.57 4.33
N SER A 49 -14.57 -7.55 5.14
CA SER A 49 -13.89 -6.24 5.11
C SER A 49 -12.39 -6.39 5.39
N TYR A 50 -12.04 -7.21 6.39
CA TYR A 50 -10.64 -7.49 6.71
C TYR A 50 -9.95 -8.33 5.64
N ARG A 51 -10.64 -9.34 5.09
CA ARG A 51 -10.10 -10.12 3.98
C ARG A 51 -9.81 -9.23 2.77
N TYR A 52 -10.73 -8.34 2.45
CA TYR A 52 -10.57 -7.36 1.38
C TYR A 52 -9.39 -6.42 1.62
N LEU A 53 -9.22 -5.92 2.86
CA LEU A 53 -8.08 -5.06 3.20
C LEU A 53 -6.75 -5.76 2.94
N VAL A 54 -6.61 -7.02 3.33
CA VAL A 54 -5.36 -7.71 3.06
C VAL A 54 -5.21 -8.02 1.56
N GLU A 55 -6.27 -8.51 0.94
CA GLU A 55 -6.22 -8.83 -0.48
C GLU A 55 -5.86 -7.61 -1.33
N SER A 56 -6.34 -6.42 -0.96
CA SER A 56 -5.99 -5.16 -1.63
C SER A 56 -4.52 -4.80 -1.44
N ILE A 57 -3.95 -4.96 -0.23
CA ILE A 57 -2.52 -4.74 0.04
C ILE A 57 -1.66 -5.69 -0.81
N ARG A 58 -2.03 -6.97 -0.93
CA ARG A 58 -1.29 -7.97 -1.71
C ARG A 58 -1.35 -7.71 -3.21
N ARG A 59 -2.46 -7.17 -3.70
CA ARG A 59 -2.65 -6.81 -5.12
C ARG A 59 -1.97 -5.49 -5.48
N PHE A 60 -1.67 -4.66 -4.49
CA PHE A 60 -1.04 -3.37 -4.72
C PHE A 60 0.38 -3.56 -5.27
N PRO A 61 0.81 -2.77 -6.27
CA PRO A 61 2.17 -2.86 -6.81
C PRO A 61 3.22 -2.51 -5.76
N ALA A 62 4.36 -3.17 -5.84
CA ALA A 62 5.54 -2.81 -5.05
C ALA A 62 5.96 -1.35 -5.29
N PRO A 63 6.66 -0.71 -4.33
CA PRO A 63 6.99 0.71 -4.39
C PRO A 63 7.76 1.12 -5.65
N GLY A 64 8.68 0.28 -6.13
CA GLY A 64 9.44 0.51 -7.36
C GLY A 64 8.58 0.51 -8.62
N PRO A 65 7.86 -0.60 -8.93
CA PRO A 65 6.90 -0.64 -10.02
C PRO A 65 5.83 0.47 -9.94
N PHE A 66 5.32 0.78 -8.74
CA PHE A 66 4.36 1.87 -8.58
C PHE A 66 4.96 3.24 -8.88
N ALA A 67 6.22 3.48 -8.51
CA ALA A 67 6.93 4.70 -8.91
C ALA A 67 7.07 4.81 -10.44
N GLU A 68 7.27 3.69 -11.13
CA GLU A 68 7.31 3.70 -12.59
C GLU A 68 5.95 4.01 -13.22
N MET A 69 4.86 3.48 -12.66
CA MET A 69 3.50 3.86 -13.06
C MET A 69 3.26 5.36 -12.88
N ILE A 70 3.75 5.96 -11.79
CA ILE A 70 3.65 7.41 -11.56
C ILE A 70 4.44 8.18 -12.62
N ARG A 71 5.66 7.74 -13.01
CA ARG A 71 6.45 8.37 -14.08
C ARG A 71 5.69 8.34 -15.41
N GLN A 72 5.18 7.16 -15.79
CA GLN A 72 4.41 6.97 -17.02
C GLN A 72 3.13 7.82 -17.06
N ALA A 73 2.57 8.14 -15.91
CA ALA A 73 1.40 9.01 -15.79
C ALA A 73 1.70 10.51 -16.02
N GLY A 74 2.93 10.90 -16.36
CA GLY A 74 3.31 12.29 -16.66
C GLY A 74 3.84 13.07 -15.46
N PHE A 75 4.39 12.37 -14.47
CA PHE A 75 5.03 13.01 -13.31
C PHE A 75 6.55 12.91 -13.40
N GLY A 76 7.21 13.97 -12.95
CA GLY A 76 8.66 14.08 -12.84
C GLY A 76 9.10 13.97 -11.39
N GLY A 77 10.38 13.66 -11.19
CA GLY A 77 10.96 13.65 -9.85
C GLY A 77 10.40 12.60 -8.91
N VAL A 78 9.93 11.49 -9.47
CA VAL A 78 9.26 10.45 -8.70
C VAL A 78 10.25 9.78 -7.76
N ASN A 79 9.94 9.88 -6.48
CA ASN A 79 10.67 9.26 -5.38
C ASN A 79 9.70 8.59 -4.41
N TRP A 80 10.18 7.65 -3.61
CA TRP A 80 9.41 7.06 -2.53
C TRP A 80 10.27 6.84 -1.29
N ARG A 81 9.63 6.87 -0.12
CA ARG A 81 10.28 6.53 1.15
C ARG A 81 9.51 5.40 1.86
N PRO A 82 10.18 4.31 2.25
CA PRO A 82 9.56 3.32 3.12
C PRO A 82 9.33 3.91 4.51
N LEU A 83 8.23 3.51 5.13
CA LEU A 83 7.82 3.87 6.49
C LEU A 83 7.55 2.59 7.28
N SER A 84 7.77 2.66 8.60
CA SER A 84 7.50 1.54 9.51
C SER A 84 8.13 0.21 9.06
N GLY A 85 9.38 0.25 8.60
CA GLY A 85 10.09 -0.95 8.13
C GLY A 85 9.59 -1.52 6.80
N GLY A 86 8.87 -0.73 5.99
CA GLY A 86 8.37 -1.14 4.67
C GLY A 86 6.89 -1.50 4.64
N ILE A 87 6.16 -1.38 5.76
CA ILE A 87 4.71 -1.59 5.80
C ILE A 87 3.97 -0.62 4.89
N ALA A 88 4.40 0.64 4.88
CA ALA A 88 3.86 1.68 4.02
C ALA A 88 4.98 2.38 3.26
N ALA A 89 4.64 2.98 2.13
CA ALA A 89 5.53 3.82 1.36
C ALA A 89 4.84 5.16 1.09
N LEU A 90 5.58 6.25 1.25
CA LEU A 90 5.14 7.57 0.76
C LEU A 90 5.83 7.85 -0.57
N HIS A 91 5.05 7.87 -1.64
CA HIS A 91 5.47 8.31 -2.97
C HIS A 91 5.26 9.82 -3.11
N SER A 92 6.25 10.48 -3.70
CA SER A 92 6.24 11.92 -3.98
C SER A 92 6.70 12.19 -5.40
N ALA A 93 6.01 13.09 -6.09
CA ALA A 93 6.38 13.53 -7.43
C ALA A 93 5.84 14.94 -7.72
N TRP A 94 6.24 15.54 -8.84
CA TRP A 94 5.64 16.77 -9.34
C TRP A 94 5.10 16.58 -10.75
N ARG A 95 4.00 17.28 -11.08
CA ARG A 95 3.46 17.28 -12.43
C ARG A 95 4.43 18.03 -13.35
N VAL A 96 4.86 17.36 -14.42
CA VAL A 96 5.60 17.99 -15.51
C VAL A 96 4.68 18.88 -16.33
#